data_AF-A0AAW5Z2M9-F1
#
_entry.id   AF-A0AAW5Z2M9-F1
#
_cell.length_a   1.000
_cell.length_b   1.000
_cell.length_c   1.000
_cell.angle_alpha   90.00
_cell.angle_beta   90.00
_cell.angle_gamma   90.00
#
_symmetry.space_group_name_H-M   'P 1'
#
loop_
_entity.id
_entity.type
_entity.pdbx_description
1 polymer ?
#
loop_
_entity_poly.entity_id
_entity_poly.type
_entity_poly.pdbx_seq_one_letter_code
_entity_poly.pdbx_strand_id
1 'polypeptide(L)' 'ARSKGKETPINLLGFKDGTANPDSQNDKLMQQVVWVTADQQEPAWTIGGSYQAVRLIQFRVEFWDRTPLKEQQTIFGR' A
#
# COMPACT_ATOMS: atom_id res chain seq x y z
N ALA A 1 -11.51 3.34 8.91
CA ALA A 1 -11.41 4.39 7.87
C ALA A 1 -12.81 4.91 7.52
N ARG A 2 -12.97 6.23 7.30
CA ARG A 2 -14.26 6.91 7.08
C ARG A 2 -15.09 6.31 5.93
N SER A 3 -14.42 5.72 4.94
CA SER A 3 -15.03 5.12 3.73
C SER A 3 -15.22 3.60 3.78
N LYS A 4 -14.82 2.90 4.86
CA LYS A 4 -14.77 1.42 4.93
C LYS A 4 -14.05 0.76 3.73
N GLY A 5 -13.00 1.40 3.19
CA GLY A 5 -12.24 0.87 2.05
C GLY A 5 -12.84 1.17 0.67
N LYS A 6 -13.98 1.90 0.60
CA LYS A 6 -14.58 2.31 -0.68
C LYS A 6 -13.90 3.51 -1.33
N GLU A 7 -13.20 4.32 -0.55
CA GLU A 7 -12.42 5.46 -1.05
C GLU A 7 -10.97 5.29 -0.61
N THR A 8 -10.05 5.55 -1.54
CA THR A 8 -8.61 5.52 -1.26
C THR A 8 -8.26 6.57 -0.21
N PRO A 9 -7.59 6.18 0.89
CA PRO A 9 -7.05 7.13 1.87
C PRO A 9 -6.15 8.17 1.23
N ILE A 10 -6.09 9.37 1.82
CA ILE A 10 -5.17 10.43 1.40
C ILE A 10 -3.99 10.46 2.39
N ASN A 11 -2.76 10.41 1.89
CA ASN A 11 -1.58 10.54 2.73
C ASN A 11 -1.29 12.02 3.07
N LEU A 12 -0.31 12.27 3.95
CA LEU A 12 0.03 13.63 4.39
C LEU A 12 0.62 14.54 3.28
N LEU A 13 0.87 14.01 2.08
CA LEU A 13 1.29 14.77 0.90
C LEU A 13 0.12 15.16 -0.01
N GLY A 14 -1.11 14.77 0.36
CA GLY A 14 -2.33 15.09 -0.38
C GLY A 14 -2.68 14.10 -1.51
N PHE A 15 -1.94 13.00 -1.65
CA PHE A 15 -2.16 12.00 -2.71
C PHE A 15 -2.98 10.80 -2.20
N LYS A 16 -3.77 10.20 -3.10
CA LYS A 16 -4.48 8.94 -2.86
C LYS A 16 -3.49 7.79 -2.71
N ASP A 17 -3.41 7.21 -1.52
CA ASP A 17 -2.48 6.15 -1.16
C ASP A 17 -3.20 4.80 -1.00
N GLY A 18 -2.84 3.83 -1.84
CA GLY A 18 -3.49 2.52 -1.93
C GLY A 18 -4.38 2.30 -3.17
N THR A 19 -4.38 3.22 -4.14
CA THR A 19 -5.21 3.10 -5.37
C THR A 19 -4.94 1.83 -6.17
N ALA A 20 -3.69 1.35 -6.19
CA ALA A 20 -3.28 0.18 -6.95
C ALA A 20 -3.10 -1.07 -6.08
N ASN A 21 -3.59 -1.06 -4.83
CA ASN A 21 -3.52 -2.24 -3.98
C ASN A 21 -4.34 -3.39 -4.59
N PRO A 22 -3.89 -4.65 -4.45
CA PRO A 22 -4.66 -5.80 -4.88
C PRO A 22 -5.98 -5.85 -4.11
N ASP A 23 -7.01 -6.41 -4.75
CA ASP A 23 -8.32 -6.56 -4.12
C ASP A 23 -8.25 -7.54 -2.95
N SER A 24 -8.35 -6.99 -1.74
CA SER A 24 -8.33 -7.76 -0.49
C SER A 24 -9.53 -8.70 -0.31
N GLN A 25 -10.61 -8.54 -1.07
CA GLN A 25 -11.79 -9.41 -1.02
C GLN A 25 -11.70 -10.58 -2.02
N ASN A 26 -10.68 -10.59 -2.89
CA ASN A 26 -10.45 -11.67 -3.83
C ASN A 26 -9.54 -12.73 -3.20
N ASP A 27 -10.14 -13.80 -2.69
CA ASP A 27 -9.44 -14.88 -1.98
C ASP A 27 -8.32 -15.51 -2.81
N LYS A 28 -8.57 -15.76 -4.11
CA LYS A 28 -7.59 -16.38 -5.00
C LYS A 28 -6.38 -15.46 -5.22
N LEU A 29 -6.62 -14.16 -5.36
CA LEU A 29 -5.54 -13.17 -5.49
C LEU A 29 -4.74 -13.05 -4.19
N MET A 30 -5.41 -13.06 -3.02
CA MET A 30 -4.73 -12.98 -1.73
C MET A 30 -3.88 -14.21 -1.42
N GLN A 31 -4.32 -15.41 -1.81
CA GLN A 31 -3.49 -16.62 -1.72
C GLN A 31 -2.21 -16.53 -2.55
N GLN A 32 -2.24 -15.80 -3.67
CA GLN A 32 -1.08 -15.63 -4.54
C GLN A 32 -0.13 -14.52 -4.08
N VAL A 33 -0.67 -13.46 -3.46
CA VAL A 33 0.09 -12.21 -3.23
C VAL A 33 0.45 -11.98 -1.76
N VAL A 34 -0.38 -12.41 -0.81
CA VAL A 34 -0.25 -12.02 0.60
C VAL A 34 0.04 -13.20 1.51
N TRP A 35 -0.63 -14.34 1.30
CA TRP A 35 -0.56 -15.48 2.21
C TRP A 35 0.56 -16.44 1.83
N VAL A 36 1.20 -17.00 2.85
CA VAL A 36 2.07 -18.18 2.67
C VAL A 36 1.19 -19.40 2.42
N THR A 37 1.45 -20.10 1.32
CA THR A 37 0.70 -21.28 0.85
C THR A 37 1.58 -22.53 0.84
N ALA A 38 0.96 -23.70 0.85
CA ALA A 38 1.63 -25.00 1.00
C ALA A 38 2.56 -25.37 -0.18
N ASP A 39 2.41 -24.72 -1.34
CA ASP A 39 3.26 -24.86 -2.52
C ASP A 39 4.59 -24.10 -2.42
N GLN A 40 4.74 -23.25 -1.40
CA GLN A 40 5.97 -22.52 -1.11
C GLN A 40 6.91 -23.36 -0.23
N GLN A 41 8.23 -23.16 -0.37
CA GLN A 41 9.24 -23.88 0.41
C GLN A 41 9.44 -23.28 1.82
N GLU A 42 8.34 -23.19 2.58
CA GLU A 42 8.30 -22.59 3.91
C GLU A 42 7.93 -23.63 4.99
N PRO A 43 8.34 -23.45 6.26
CA PRO A 43 7.91 -24.33 7.34
C PRO A 43 6.39 -24.40 7.47
N ALA A 44 5.81 -25.58 7.63
CA ALA A 44 4.36 -25.77 7.60
C ALA A 44 3.55 -24.88 8.58
N TRP A 45 4.16 -24.43 9.68
CA TRP A 45 3.50 -23.54 10.65
C TRP A 45 3.29 -22.11 10.14
N THR A 46 3.99 -21.70 9.09
CA THR A 46 3.85 -20.35 8.50
C THR A 46 2.68 -20.25 7.53
N ILE A 47 2.07 -21.38 7.13
CA ILE A 47 0.92 -21.41 6.20
C ILE A 47 -0.23 -20.59 6.78
N GLY A 48 -0.76 -19.67 5.98
CA GLY A 48 -1.76 -18.68 6.42
C GLY A 48 -1.18 -17.45 7.12
N GLY A 49 0.12 -17.41 7.36
CA GLY A 49 0.86 -16.22 7.77
C GLY A 49 1.19 -15.30 6.60
N SER A 50 1.82 -14.16 6.90
CA SER A 50 2.29 -13.20 5.90
C SER A 50 3.55 -12.50 6.40
N TYR A 51 4.45 -12.18 5.48
CA TYR A 51 5.64 -11.40 5.77
C TYR A 51 5.29 -9.92 5.94
N GLN A 52 5.74 -9.30 7.02
CA GLN A 52 5.50 -7.89 7.30
C GLN A 52 6.78 -7.07 7.13
N ALA A 53 6.70 -6.01 6.32
CA ALA A 53 7.73 -4.99 6.22
C ALA A 53 7.20 -3.66 6.74
N VAL A 54 7.94 -3.01 7.64
CA VAL A 54 7.58 -1.71 8.23
C VAL A 54 8.70 -0.71 7.94
N ARG A 55 8.33 0.51 7.52
CA ARG A 55 9.27 1.62 7.34
C ARG A 55 8.73 2.90 7.98
N LEU A 56 9.59 3.61 8.69
CA LEU A 56 9.31 4.95 9.20
C LEU A 56 9.87 5.95 8.17
N ILE A 57 8.99 6.75 7.57
CA ILE A 57 9.35 7.68 6.51
C ILE A 57 8.90 9.08 6.94
N GLN A 58 9.88 9.98 7.12
CA GLN A 58 9.61 11.37 7.47
C GLN A 58 9.35 12.19 6.21
N PHE A 59 8.36 13.08 6.27
CA PHE A 59 8.05 14.02 5.19
C PHE A 59 8.57 15.42 5.50
N ARG A 60 8.99 16.15 4.45
CA ARG A 60 9.32 17.58 4.49
C ARG A 60 8.12 18.37 3.98
N VAL A 61 7.11 18.54 4.83
CA VAL A 61 5.78 19.04 4.43
C VAL A 61 5.80 20.49 3.96
N GLU A 62 6.57 21.37 4.60
CA GLU A 62 6.64 22.79 4.24
C GLU A 62 7.33 23.03 2.90
N PHE A 63 8.28 22.15 2.56
CA PHE A 63 8.92 22.17 1.25
C PHE A 63 7.95 21.65 0.18
N TRP A 64 7.26 20.55 0.47
CA TRP A 64 6.29 19.93 -0.43
C TRP A 64 5.16 20.89 -0.82
N ASP A 65 4.60 21.61 0.15
CA ASP A 65 3.52 22.59 -0.08
C ASP A 65 3.93 23.73 -1.02
N ARG A 66 5.24 23.96 -1.21
CA ARG A 66 5.80 24.97 -2.10
C ARG A 66 6.30 24.41 -3.43
N THR A 67 6.33 23.09 -3.59
CA THR A 67 6.65 22.43 -4.87
C THR A 67 5.50 22.65 -5.86
N PRO A 68 5.77 23.08 -7.11
CA PRO A 68 4.72 23.25 -8.12
C PRO A 68 3.88 21.98 -8.30
N LEU A 69 2.56 22.14 -8.45
CA LEU A 69 1.64 21.00 -8.61
C LEU A 69 2.05 20.06 -9.75
N LYS A 70 2.49 20.61 -10.89
CA LYS A 70 2.98 19.80 -12.02
C LYS A 70 4.15 18.91 -11.60
N GLU A 71 5.07 19.42 -10.80
CA GLU A 71 6.21 18.66 -10.30
C GLU A 71 5.76 17.59 -9.30
N GLN A 72 4.84 17.91 -8.39
CA GLN A 72 4.24 16.92 -7.48
C GLN A 72 3.60 15.74 -8.25
N GLN A 73 2.79 16.03 -9.27
CA GLN A 73 2.17 15.02 -10.13
C GLN A 73 3.19 14.27 -10.98
N THR A 74 4.27 14.93 -11.41
CA THR A 74 5.37 14.28 -12.15
C THR A 74 6.13 13.30 -11.26
N ILE A 75 6.35 13.64 -9.99
CA ILE A 75 7.03 12.78 -9.01
C ILE A 75 6.21 11.51 -8.74
N PHE A 76 4.90 11.62 -8.54
CA PHE A 76 4.02 10.47 -8.29
C PHE A 76 3.52 9.77 -9.56
N GLY A 77 3.59 10.45 -10.71
CA GLY A 77 3.05 9.97 -11.98
C GLY A 77 1.52 9.95 -12.04
N ARG A 78 0.83 10.75 -11.20
CA ARG A 78 -0.63 10.81 -11.08
C ARG A 78 -1.12 12.21 -10.74
#